data_AF-A0A813YPN5-F1
#
_entry.id   AF-A0A813YPN5-F1
#
_cell.length_a   1.000
_cell.length_b   1.000
_cell.length_c   1.000
_cell.angle_alpha   90.00
_cell.angle_beta   90.00
_cell.angle_gamma   90.00
#
_symmetry.space_group_name_H-M   'P 1'
#
loop_
_entity.id
_entity.type
_entity.pdbx_description
1 polymer ?
#
loop_
_entity_poly.entity_id
_entity_poly.type
_entity_poly.pdbx_seq_one_letter_code
_entity_poly.pdbx_strand_id
1 'polypeptide(L)'
;MGDNAAARFFDTTGCLNLSRPASGTRVASVKQHQRPAAASGLIRGQVKIDLYNFDHIDFADSKYVLTSPRSLEACARLNIKPATLLPGKLSDLTSDKVRFSTLIDIRDEMEVERLANLQRCRDEREKIIREETISKPSSVSSSSKKVNNKSASHRTHAPTKDHRPTTVHFASTHVDHGSQLPPRPISSTRLASDNRNELRKSSSTGFLDEVLRLDKNLQRRGTADSKKSESYVNGLESVKHLIEQHVAQVPQPNDIESLTFEKKQHDLLLSHYDHELKLQKARENARRTEREKEAERCDSLMHDFMSQTMAEERRQNELRRKRDRLHQSRQLYEVLQAKNHEIQAADTEKRRAELLKEIQRKDRRTEHFAKDKQDTVNLFRVLAKSSQDMRPRGKRQISCSQDFPGTLRNPGSRQSTVSH
;
A
#
# COMPACT_ATOMS: atom_id res chain seq x y z
N MET A 1 28.18 15.16 51.35
CA MET A 1 27.31 15.47 52.50
C MET A 1 26.07 16.15 51.97
N GLY A 2 24.89 15.57 52.22
CA GLY A 2 23.61 16.16 51.86
C GLY A 2 22.76 15.26 50.98
N ASP A 3 22.35 14.11 51.53
CA ASP A 3 21.29 13.26 50.99
C ASP A 3 19.96 14.04 50.97
N ASN A 4 19.17 13.90 49.91
CA ASN A 4 17.73 14.10 50.01
C ASN A 4 16.98 13.18 49.06
N ALA A 5 16.55 12.06 49.64
CA ALA A 5 15.57 11.14 49.11
C ALA A 5 14.18 11.78 49.15
N ALA A 6 13.45 11.72 48.04
CA ALA A 6 12.02 11.93 48.01
C ALA A 6 11.36 10.82 47.19
N ALA A 7 10.92 9.80 47.92
CA ALA A 7 10.03 8.77 47.45
C ALA A 7 8.72 9.36 46.94
N ARG A 8 8.25 8.91 45.77
CA ARG A 8 6.83 8.97 45.41
C ARG A 8 6.39 7.62 44.86
N PHE A 9 5.65 6.95 45.73
CA PHE A 9 4.68 5.91 45.48
C PHE A 9 3.77 6.25 44.29
N PHE A 10 3.59 5.29 43.38
CA PHE A 10 2.30 5.00 42.78
C PHE A 10 2.21 3.50 42.50
N ASP A 11 1.64 2.78 43.46
CA ASP A 11 0.95 1.52 43.19
C ASP A 11 -0.38 1.85 42.51
N THR A 12 -0.61 1.30 41.32
CA THR A 12 -1.96 1.06 40.82
C THR A 12 -1.99 -0.27 40.10
N THR A 13 -2.34 -1.28 40.89
CA THR A 13 -2.90 -2.55 40.46
C THR A 13 -4.15 -2.30 39.61
N GLY A 14 -4.15 -2.86 38.40
CA GLY A 14 -5.25 -2.75 37.45
C GLY A 14 -5.27 -3.94 36.49
N CYS A 15 -5.25 -5.16 37.03
CA CYS A 15 -5.43 -6.39 36.28
C CYS A 15 -6.89 -6.50 35.81
N LEU A 16 -7.18 -6.01 34.60
CA LEU A 16 -8.42 -6.32 33.89
C LEU A 16 -8.26 -7.66 33.17
N ASN A 17 -8.72 -8.71 33.85
CA ASN A 17 -9.08 -9.98 33.25
C ASN A 17 -10.30 -9.78 32.35
N LEU A 18 -10.11 -9.69 31.03
CA LEU A 18 -11.17 -9.90 30.06
C LEU A 18 -11.05 -11.31 29.45
N SER A 19 -11.86 -12.19 30.03
CA SER A 19 -12.74 -13.16 29.38
C SER A 19 -12.50 -13.40 27.89
N ARG A 20 -11.85 -14.53 27.57
CA ARG A 20 -11.75 -15.09 26.23
C ARG A 20 -12.91 -16.08 26.02
N PRO A 21 -13.88 -15.85 25.12
CA PRO A 21 -14.89 -16.85 24.82
C PRO A 21 -14.27 -17.99 23.99
N ALA A 22 -14.47 -19.21 24.46
CA ALA A 22 -14.22 -20.42 23.71
C ALA A 22 -15.21 -20.52 22.54
N SER A 23 -14.70 -20.42 21.32
CA SER A 23 -15.45 -20.78 20.12
C SER A 23 -14.70 -21.90 19.42
N GLY A 24 -15.14 -23.12 19.72
CA GLY A 24 -14.71 -24.33 19.03
C GLY A 24 -15.07 -24.22 17.55
N THR A 25 -14.05 -24.20 16.69
CA THR A 25 -14.22 -24.41 15.26
C THR A 25 -13.46 -25.68 14.89
N ARG A 26 -14.22 -26.66 14.43
CA ARG A 26 -13.77 -27.97 13.97
C ARG A 26 -12.69 -27.82 12.91
N VAL A 27 -11.51 -28.41 13.16
CA VAL A 27 -10.47 -28.58 12.16
C VAL A 27 -10.95 -29.66 11.18
N ALA A 28 -11.43 -29.22 10.02
CA ALA A 28 -11.62 -30.10 8.88
C ALA A 28 -10.23 -30.56 8.39
N SER A 29 -10.08 -31.88 8.31
CA SER A 29 -8.90 -32.57 7.79
C SER A 29 -8.61 -32.12 6.35
N VAL A 30 -7.61 -31.25 6.18
CA VAL A 30 -7.08 -30.88 4.87
C VAL A 30 -6.16 -32.01 4.41
N LYS A 31 -6.65 -32.80 3.46
CA LYS A 31 -5.85 -33.72 2.64
C LYS A 31 -4.68 -32.95 2.03
N GLN A 32 -3.47 -33.21 2.53
CA GLN A 32 -2.22 -32.86 1.87
C GLN A 32 -2.23 -33.42 0.45
N HIS A 33 -2.38 -32.54 -0.55
CA HIS A 33 -1.98 -32.84 -1.92
C HIS A 33 -0.45 -32.74 -1.98
N GLN A 34 0.19 -33.90 -2.01
CA GLN A 34 1.57 -34.05 -2.43
C GLN A 34 1.71 -33.46 -3.85
N ARG A 35 2.51 -32.39 -3.97
CA ARG A 35 3.04 -31.97 -5.27
C ARG A 35 4.02 -33.04 -5.75
N PRO A 36 4.00 -33.42 -7.04
CA PRO A 36 4.98 -34.36 -7.56
C PRO A 36 6.36 -33.71 -7.55
N ALA A 37 7.29 -34.36 -6.87
CA ALA A 37 8.71 -34.05 -6.89
C ALA A 37 9.22 -34.22 -8.33
N ALA A 38 9.38 -33.09 -9.03
CA ALA A 38 10.11 -33.06 -10.28
C ALA A 38 11.61 -33.23 -9.99
N ALA A 39 12.06 -34.47 -10.17
CA ALA A 39 13.42 -34.90 -10.51
C ALA A 39 14.50 -33.80 -10.52
N SER A 40 15.09 -33.53 -9.35
CA SER A 40 16.45 -33.00 -9.28
C SER A 40 17.37 -34.20 -9.09
N GLY A 41 18.03 -34.60 -10.18
CA GLY A 41 18.95 -35.72 -10.21
C GLY A 41 19.98 -35.61 -9.08
N LEU A 42 19.92 -36.59 -8.17
CA LEU A 42 20.98 -36.88 -7.23
C LEU A 42 22.28 -37.16 -7.99
N ILE A 43 23.22 -36.24 -7.93
CA ILE A 43 24.65 -36.56 -8.01
C ILE A 43 25.23 -36.13 -6.66
N ARG A 44 25.48 -37.12 -5.79
CA ARG A 44 26.19 -37.04 -4.49
C ARG A 44 26.01 -35.72 -3.71
N GLY A 45 24.90 -35.61 -2.98
CA GLY A 45 24.83 -35.08 -1.61
C GLY A 45 25.30 -33.65 -1.30
N GLN A 46 25.56 -32.80 -2.29
CA GLN A 46 25.82 -31.38 -2.05
C GLN A 46 24.50 -30.64 -2.05
N VAL A 47 24.15 -30.05 -0.91
CA VAL A 47 22.96 -29.19 -0.83
C VAL A 47 23.20 -27.98 -1.76
N LYS A 48 22.29 -27.80 -2.71
CA LYS A 48 22.35 -26.69 -3.65
C LYS A 48 21.80 -25.43 -3.00
N ILE A 49 22.69 -24.53 -2.61
CA ILE A 49 22.38 -23.21 -2.06
C ILE A 49 22.32 -22.21 -3.21
N ASP A 50 21.21 -21.50 -3.32
CA ASP A 50 20.87 -20.51 -4.32
C ASP A 50 20.27 -19.27 -3.65
N LEU A 51 19.97 -18.20 -4.41
CA LEU A 51 19.54 -16.93 -3.82
C LEU A 51 18.18 -16.99 -3.10
N TYR A 52 17.41 -18.08 -3.23
CA TYR A 52 16.09 -18.22 -2.62
C TYR A 52 16.14 -19.02 -1.32
N ASN A 53 17.01 -20.03 -1.22
CA ASN A 53 17.21 -20.77 0.03
C ASN A 53 18.43 -20.28 0.84
N PHE A 54 19.10 -19.24 0.35
CA PHE A 54 20.27 -18.63 0.96
C PHE A 54 20.11 -18.23 2.44
N ASP A 55 18.93 -17.71 2.82
CA ASP A 55 18.64 -17.24 4.19
C ASP A 55 17.98 -18.32 5.07
N HIS A 56 17.92 -19.59 4.62
CA HIS A 56 17.27 -20.66 5.39
C HIS A 56 18.14 -21.10 6.58
N ILE A 57 17.53 -21.34 7.74
CA ILE A 57 18.23 -21.68 9.00
C ILE A 57 19.12 -22.92 8.83
N ASP A 58 18.69 -23.89 8.02
CA ASP A 58 19.45 -25.13 7.71
C ASP A 58 20.82 -24.87 7.07
N PHE A 59 21.07 -23.66 6.54
CA PHE A 59 22.33 -23.27 5.92
C PHE A 59 23.10 -22.20 6.69
N ALA A 60 22.63 -21.79 7.87
CA ALA A 60 23.27 -20.76 8.69
C ALA A 60 24.73 -21.09 9.03
N ASP A 61 25.06 -22.38 9.18
CA ASP A 61 26.41 -22.88 9.47
C ASP A 61 27.16 -23.41 8.24
N SER A 62 26.59 -23.26 7.04
CA SER A 62 27.22 -23.76 5.81
C SER A 62 28.43 -22.91 5.42
N LYS A 63 29.58 -23.57 5.19
CA LYS A 63 30.83 -22.92 4.75
C LYS A 63 30.76 -22.36 3.31
N TYR A 64 29.76 -22.75 2.52
CA TYR A 64 29.61 -22.32 1.13
C TYR A 64 28.39 -21.41 0.98
N VAL A 65 28.61 -20.28 0.31
CA VAL A 65 27.66 -19.16 0.20
C VAL A 65 26.64 -19.42 -0.91
N LEU A 66 27.08 -19.75 -2.13
CA LEU A 66 26.18 -20.08 -3.24
C LEU A 66 26.80 -21.21 -4.07
N THR A 67 26.04 -22.26 -4.33
CA THR A 67 26.50 -23.42 -5.12
C THR A 67 25.72 -23.58 -6.43
N SER A 68 24.69 -22.77 -6.65
CA SER A 68 23.95 -22.72 -7.91
C SER A 68 24.69 -21.90 -8.98
N PRO A 69 25.06 -22.46 -10.15
CA PRO A 69 25.77 -21.74 -11.22
C PRO A 69 25.06 -20.45 -11.66
N ARG A 70 23.72 -20.49 -11.77
CA ARG A 70 22.91 -19.32 -12.16
C ARG A 70 22.91 -18.21 -11.11
N SER A 71 22.99 -18.59 -9.84
CA SER A 71 23.07 -17.61 -8.75
C SER A 71 24.44 -16.93 -8.72
N LEU A 72 25.50 -17.70 -8.98
CA LEU A 72 26.86 -17.17 -9.13
C LEU A 72 26.97 -16.24 -10.34
N GLU A 73 26.36 -16.62 -11.48
CA GLU A 73 26.33 -15.78 -12.67
C GLU A 73 25.57 -14.46 -12.43
N ALA A 74 24.42 -14.49 -11.75
CA ALA A 74 23.68 -13.27 -11.40
C ALA A 74 24.52 -12.30 -10.55
N CYS A 75 25.22 -12.82 -9.54
CA CYS A 75 26.13 -12.01 -8.72
C CYS A 75 27.27 -11.43 -9.56
N ALA A 76 27.86 -12.22 -10.46
CA ALA A 76 28.93 -11.78 -11.34
C ALA A 76 28.49 -10.67 -12.31
N ARG A 77 27.29 -10.78 -12.91
CA ARG A 77 26.74 -9.75 -13.81
C ARG A 77 26.53 -8.41 -13.12
N LEU A 78 26.19 -8.43 -11.83
CA LEU A 78 25.96 -7.24 -11.01
C LEU A 78 27.20 -6.76 -10.26
N ASN A 79 28.36 -7.41 -10.42
CA ASN A 79 29.58 -7.18 -9.65
C ASN A 79 29.38 -7.25 -8.12
N ILE A 80 28.42 -8.06 -7.66
CA ILE A 80 28.15 -8.28 -6.23
C ILE A 80 28.96 -9.48 -5.76
N LYS A 81 29.72 -9.32 -4.66
CA LYS A 81 30.46 -10.42 -4.06
C LYS A 81 29.47 -11.31 -3.29
N PRO A 82 29.42 -12.64 -3.51
CA PRO A 82 28.49 -13.51 -2.79
C PRO A 82 28.57 -13.37 -1.26
N ALA A 83 29.77 -13.17 -0.71
CA ALA A 83 29.97 -13.00 0.73
C ALA A 83 29.26 -11.77 1.32
N THR A 84 29.05 -10.69 0.54
CA THR A 84 28.36 -9.48 1.02
C THR A 84 26.84 -9.65 1.09
N LEU A 85 26.32 -10.77 0.58
CA LEU A 85 24.90 -11.11 0.73
C LEU A 85 24.61 -11.79 2.07
N LEU A 86 25.62 -12.29 2.79
CA LEU A 86 25.44 -12.96 4.08
C LEU A 86 25.03 -11.94 5.17
N PRO A 87 24.15 -12.34 6.12
CA PRO A 87 23.85 -11.51 7.27
C PRO A 87 25.12 -11.16 8.04
N GLY A 88 25.42 -9.87 8.18
CA GLY A 88 26.59 -9.40 8.90
C GLY A 88 26.48 -9.70 10.40
N LYS A 89 27.52 -10.29 10.99
CA LYS A 89 27.58 -10.48 12.44
C LYS A 89 28.10 -9.20 13.08
N LEU A 90 27.50 -8.80 14.21
CA LEU A 90 27.97 -7.65 15.00
C LEU A 90 29.44 -7.78 15.43
N SER A 91 29.92 -9.02 15.60
CA SER A 91 31.33 -9.34 15.88
C SER A 91 32.31 -8.84 14.83
N ASP A 92 31.85 -8.64 13.59
CA ASP A 92 32.70 -8.20 12.48
C ASP A 92 32.86 -6.66 12.49
N LEU A 93 32.00 -5.96 13.26
CA LEU A 93 31.97 -4.51 13.39
C LEU A 93 32.55 -4.01 14.72
N THR A 94 32.92 -4.90 15.65
CA THR A 94 33.50 -4.51 16.94
C THR A 94 34.91 -3.97 16.75
N SER A 95 35.00 -2.67 16.49
CA SER A 95 36.20 -1.87 16.69
C SER A 95 36.14 -1.24 18.07
N ASP A 96 37.22 -1.34 18.84
CA ASP A 96 37.32 -0.94 20.27
C ASP A 96 36.96 0.53 20.58
N LYS A 97 36.61 1.34 19.58
CA LYS A 97 36.39 2.79 19.70
C LYS A 97 34.97 3.25 19.35
N VAL A 98 34.10 2.39 18.82
CA VAL A 98 32.75 2.79 18.37
C VAL A 98 31.71 2.44 19.42
N ARG A 99 30.79 3.37 19.69
CA ARG A 99 29.69 3.14 20.64
C ARG A 99 28.75 2.06 20.11
N PHE A 100 28.25 1.21 21.00
CA PHE A 100 27.37 0.10 20.66
C PHE A 100 26.10 0.53 19.90
N SER A 101 25.50 1.67 20.26
CA SER A 101 24.35 2.22 19.54
C SER A 101 24.67 2.51 18.07
N THR A 102 25.81 3.12 17.81
CA THR A 102 26.28 3.41 16.45
C THR A 102 26.60 2.13 15.67
N LEU A 103 27.04 1.06 16.35
CA LEU A 103 27.24 -0.24 15.70
C LEU A 103 25.92 -0.89 15.26
N ILE A 104 24.83 -0.69 16.00
CA ILE A 104 23.50 -1.14 15.60
C ILE A 104 23.04 -0.37 14.36
N ASP A 105 23.16 0.97 14.38
CA ASP A 105 22.75 1.80 13.25
C ASP A 105 23.51 1.41 11.96
N ILE A 106 24.84 1.24 12.05
CA ILE A 106 25.68 0.79 10.93
C ILE A 106 25.25 -0.60 10.44
N ARG A 107 24.94 -1.52 11.36
CA ARG A 107 24.49 -2.87 11.00
C ARG A 107 23.15 -2.82 10.27
N ASP A 108 22.21 -1.99 10.74
CA ASP A 108 20.89 -1.87 10.14
C ASP A 108 20.98 -1.25 8.73
N GLU A 109 21.82 -0.24 8.54
CA GLU A 109 22.12 0.32 7.22
C GLU A 109 22.73 -0.73 6.28
N MET A 110 23.70 -1.51 6.75
CA MET A 110 24.30 -2.61 5.99
C MET A 110 23.28 -3.71 5.65
N GLU A 111 22.33 -4.00 6.54
CA GLU A 111 21.29 -5.00 6.31
C GLU A 111 20.29 -4.53 5.25
N VAL A 112 19.93 -3.24 5.24
CA VAL A 112 19.11 -2.64 4.18
C VAL A 112 19.81 -2.77 2.82
N GLU A 113 21.10 -2.43 2.75
CA GLU A 113 21.88 -2.56 1.52
C GLU A 113 22.01 -4.03 1.07
N ARG A 114 22.27 -4.95 2.01
CA ARG A 114 22.34 -6.39 1.78
C ARG A 114 21.05 -6.92 1.14
N LEU A 115 19.90 -6.60 1.73
CA LEU A 115 18.59 -7.01 1.23
C LEU A 115 18.29 -6.45 -0.17
N ALA A 116 18.65 -5.19 -0.41
CA ALA A 116 18.52 -4.58 -1.73
C ALA A 116 19.38 -5.29 -2.80
N ASN A 117 20.64 -5.61 -2.46
CA ASN A 117 21.54 -6.35 -3.34
C ASN A 117 21.07 -7.79 -3.57
N LEU A 118 20.57 -8.46 -2.54
CA LEU A 118 20.01 -9.81 -2.64
C LEU A 118 18.81 -9.84 -3.60
N GLN A 119 17.92 -8.85 -3.51
CA GLN A 119 16.78 -8.75 -4.43
C GLN A 119 17.23 -8.52 -5.87
N ARG A 120 18.18 -7.61 -6.12
CA ARG A 120 18.73 -7.40 -7.47
C ARG A 120 19.32 -8.68 -8.06
N CYS A 121 20.06 -9.45 -7.26
CA CYS A 121 20.60 -10.73 -7.68
C CYS A 121 19.49 -11.74 -8.03
N ARG A 122 18.38 -11.78 -7.26
CA ARG A 122 17.22 -12.66 -7.57
C ARG A 122 16.60 -12.28 -8.90
N ASP A 123 16.39 -10.99 -9.14
CA ASP A 123 15.81 -10.49 -10.39
C ASP A 123 16.70 -10.80 -11.61
N GLU A 124 18.03 -10.60 -11.48
CA GLU A 124 18.98 -10.93 -12.55
C GLU A 124 19.05 -12.44 -12.79
N ARG A 125 18.94 -13.27 -11.75
CA ARG A 125 18.82 -14.73 -11.90
C ARG A 125 17.58 -15.13 -12.69
N GLU A 126 16.43 -14.49 -12.44
CA GLU A 126 15.21 -14.72 -13.22
C GLU A 126 15.35 -14.28 -14.67
N LYS A 127 16.09 -13.19 -14.91
CA LYS A 127 16.43 -12.74 -16.26
C LYS A 127 17.32 -13.75 -16.99
N ILE A 128 18.35 -14.29 -16.34
CA ILE A 128 19.19 -15.38 -16.88
C ILE A 128 18.33 -16.59 -17.26
N ILE A 129 17.40 -17.00 -16.39
CA ILE A 129 16.49 -18.12 -16.68
C ILE A 129 15.64 -17.82 -17.92
N ARG A 130 15.09 -16.62 -18.04
CA ARG A 130 14.30 -16.21 -19.22
C ARG A 130 15.15 -16.20 -20.49
N GLU A 131 16.34 -15.62 -20.45
CA GLU A 131 17.30 -15.61 -21.57
C GLU A 131 17.65 -17.03 -22.03
N GLU A 132 17.91 -17.95 -21.10
CA GLU A 132 18.18 -19.35 -21.40
C GLU A 132 16.98 -20.07 -22.03
N THR A 133 15.75 -19.76 -21.58
CA THR A 133 14.53 -20.37 -22.15
C THR A 133 14.21 -19.86 -23.54
N ILE A 134 14.51 -18.58 -23.82
CA ILE A 134 14.25 -17.96 -25.14
C ILE A 134 15.36 -18.32 -26.14
N SER A 135 16.61 -18.42 -25.68
CA SER A 135 17.79 -18.70 -26.52
C SER A 135 18.00 -20.18 -26.82
N LYS A 136 17.18 -21.08 -26.26
CA LYS A 136 17.10 -22.50 -26.65
C LYS A 136 15.87 -22.72 -27.54
N PRO A 137 15.90 -22.38 -28.85
CA PRO A 137 14.97 -23.02 -29.76
C PRO A 137 15.27 -24.53 -29.73
N SER A 138 14.23 -25.35 -29.62
CA SER A 138 14.28 -26.80 -29.67
C SER A 138 15.27 -27.32 -30.73
N SER A 139 16.48 -27.71 -30.31
CA SER A 139 17.36 -28.54 -31.13
C SER A 139 16.90 -29.98 -30.97
N VAL A 140 15.99 -30.34 -31.86
CA VAL A 140 15.97 -31.65 -32.51
C VAL A 140 17.41 -32.16 -32.69
N SER A 141 17.64 -33.39 -32.21
CA SER A 141 18.64 -34.35 -32.69
C SER A 141 19.89 -33.77 -33.37
N SER A 142 21.00 -33.74 -32.65
CA SER A 142 22.34 -33.68 -33.22
C SER A 142 22.62 -34.94 -34.06
N SER A 143 22.48 -34.85 -35.38
CA SER A 143 23.26 -35.66 -36.31
C SER A 143 24.03 -34.74 -37.27
N SER A 144 25.34 -34.81 -37.15
CA SER A 144 26.41 -34.49 -38.11
C SER A 144 26.03 -33.74 -39.39
N LYS A 145 26.65 -32.58 -39.61
CA LYS A 145 27.42 -32.28 -40.84
C LYS A 145 28.17 -30.95 -40.73
N LYS A 146 29.50 -31.07 -40.72
CA LYS A 146 30.44 -30.12 -41.35
C LYS A 146 29.88 -29.74 -42.72
N VAL A 147 29.82 -28.45 -43.07
CA VAL A 147 30.38 -27.91 -44.33
C VAL A 147 30.67 -26.43 -44.14
N ASN A 148 31.91 -26.11 -44.49
CA ASN A 148 32.57 -24.83 -44.67
C ASN A 148 31.85 -23.97 -45.72
N ASN A 149 31.74 -22.65 -45.53
CA ASN A 149 32.00 -21.69 -46.61
C ASN A 149 32.11 -20.25 -46.11
N LYS A 150 33.29 -19.69 -46.39
CA LYS A 150 33.58 -18.26 -46.51
C LYS A 150 32.77 -17.68 -47.68
N SER A 151 32.35 -16.41 -47.58
CA SER A 151 32.71 -15.32 -48.52
C SER A 151 31.83 -14.09 -48.34
N ALA A 152 32.50 -12.91 -48.32
CA ALA A 152 32.12 -11.60 -48.87
C ALA A 152 30.72 -11.04 -48.57
N SER A 153 30.62 -9.95 -47.80
CA SER A 153 30.80 -8.56 -48.27
C SER A 153 29.83 -8.17 -49.39
N HIS A 154 28.79 -7.41 -49.05
CA HIS A 154 28.43 -6.18 -49.76
C HIS A 154 27.56 -5.28 -48.86
N ARG A 155 28.12 -4.10 -48.56
CA ARG A 155 27.37 -2.88 -48.22
C ARG A 155 26.46 -2.49 -49.38
N THR A 156 25.27 -2.01 -49.09
CA THR A 156 24.68 -0.84 -49.75
C THR A 156 23.68 -0.15 -48.83
N HIS A 157 23.59 1.16 -49.03
CA HIS A 157 22.97 2.17 -48.18
C HIS A 157 21.43 2.23 -48.32
N ALA A 158 20.84 2.87 -47.29
CA ALA A 158 19.54 3.57 -47.15
C ALA A 158 18.97 4.23 -48.45
N PRO A 159 17.72 4.75 -48.52
CA PRO A 159 16.98 5.37 -47.40
C PRO A 159 15.43 5.35 -47.40
N THR A 160 14.90 5.94 -46.31
CA THR A 160 13.63 6.67 -46.12
C THR A 160 12.29 5.95 -46.31
N LYS A 161 11.47 5.97 -45.26
CA LYS A 161 10.22 6.74 -45.23
C LYS A 161 9.60 6.78 -43.83
N ASP A 162 9.48 8.01 -43.34
CA ASP A 162 8.68 8.43 -42.20
C ASP A 162 7.22 8.01 -42.34
N HIS A 163 6.67 7.32 -41.35
CA HIS A 163 5.22 7.29 -41.10
C HIS A 163 4.92 7.51 -39.61
N ARG A 164 4.73 8.79 -39.30
CA ARG A 164 4.02 9.34 -38.14
C ARG A 164 2.50 9.16 -38.36
N PRO A 165 1.74 8.65 -37.37
CA PRO A 165 0.34 9.02 -37.21
C PRO A 165 0.19 9.81 -35.90
N THR A 166 0.02 11.12 -35.99
CA THR A 166 -1.29 11.81 -35.94
C THR A 166 -1.93 11.71 -34.56
N THR A 167 -1.53 12.67 -33.72
CA THR A 167 -2.21 13.12 -32.52
C THR A 167 -3.62 13.56 -32.89
N VAL A 168 -4.61 12.74 -32.53
CA VAL A 168 -6.02 13.15 -32.56
C VAL A 168 -6.28 14.04 -31.35
N HIS A 169 -6.36 15.34 -31.63
CA HIS A 169 -7.02 16.31 -30.77
C HIS A 169 -8.51 15.98 -30.72
N PHE A 170 -8.99 15.47 -29.59
CA PHE A 170 -10.41 15.49 -29.29
C PHE A 170 -10.72 16.77 -28.52
N ALA A 171 -11.29 17.73 -29.23
CA ALA A 171 -12.05 18.81 -28.63
C ALA A 171 -13.25 18.19 -27.91
N SER A 172 -13.37 18.43 -26.61
CA SER A 172 -14.63 18.22 -25.91
C SER A 172 -14.96 19.47 -25.12
N THR A 173 -16.09 20.03 -25.53
CA THR A 173 -16.77 21.24 -25.10
C THR A 173 -17.05 21.27 -23.60
N HIS A 174 -16.58 22.33 -22.97
CA HIS A 174 -17.31 23.22 -22.07
C HIS A 174 -18.75 22.79 -21.73
N VAL A 175 -18.97 22.30 -20.51
CA VAL A 175 -20.23 22.50 -19.79
C VAL A 175 -19.85 22.90 -18.36
N ASP A 176 -20.14 24.16 -18.08
CA ASP A 176 -19.78 24.91 -16.89
C ASP A 176 -20.95 24.77 -15.91
N HIS A 177 -20.78 23.96 -14.86
CA HIS A 177 -21.76 23.82 -13.79
C HIS A 177 -21.06 23.88 -12.43
N GLY A 178 -21.12 25.07 -11.83
CA GLY A 178 -21.55 25.21 -10.45
C GLY A 178 -20.52 24.85 -9.38
N SER A 179 -19.54 25.72 -9.20
CA SER A 179 -18.77 25.85 -7.96
C SER A 179 -19.69 26.16 -6.77
N GLN A 180 -20.16 25.15 -6.05
CA GLN A 180 -20.65 25.31 -4.67
C GLN A 180 -19.51 25.03 -3.70
N LEU A 181 -18.89 26.11 -3.24
CA LEU A 181 -18.03 26.11 -2.07
C LEU A 181 -18.90 26.09 -0.80
N PRO A 182 -18.51 25.35 0.25
CA PRO A 182 -19.18 25.42 1.54
C PRO A 182 -18.88 26.75 2.25
N PRO A 183 -19.81 27.29 3.04
CA PRO A 183 -19.63 28.58 3.72
C PRO A 183 -18.64 28.43 4.88
N ARG A 184 -17.66 29.33 4.93
CA ARG A 184 -16.78 29.53 6.09
C ARG A 184 -17.60 30.12 7.25
N PRO A 185 -17.41 29.66 8.49
CA PRO A 185 -17.95 30.34 9.66
C PRO A 185 -17.16 31.62 9.92
N ILE A 186 -17.86 32.76 9.91
CA ILE A 186 -17.33 34.07 10.27
C ILE A 186 -17.35 34.13 11.80
N SER A 187 -16.19 33.95 12.43
CA SER A 187 -16.02 34.16 13.86
C SER A 187 -16.12 35.66 14.16
N SER A 188 -17.29 36.05 14.66
CA SER A 188 -17.60 37.38 15.19
C SER A 188 -16.85 37.60 16.52
N THR A 189 -15.87 38.50 16.52
CA THR A 189 -15.24 39.03 17.73
C THR A 189 -15.02 40.54 17.61
N ARG A 190 -16.08 41.31 17.83
CA ARG A 190 -16.11 42.70 18.35
C ARG A 190 -17.43 42.78 19.13
N LEU A 191 -17.48 43.18 20.40
CA LEU A 191 -17.18 44.51 20.91
C LEU A 191 -16.81 44.40 22.40
N ALA A 192 -15.59 44.82 22.75
CA ALA A 192 -15.30 45.30 24.09
C ALA A 192 -15.57 46.80 24.07
N SER A 193 -16.69 47.21 24.66
CA SER A 193 -17.00 48.62 24.91
C SER A 193 -16.12 49.10 26.06
N ASP A 194 -15.21 50.00 25.71
CA ASP A 194 -14.51 50.89 26.62
C ASP A 194 -15.51 51.60 27.54
N ASN A 195 -15.44 51.30 28.83
CA ASN A 195 -16.08 52.11 29.86
C ASN A 195 -15.05 52.40 30.96
N ARG A 196 -14.14 53.31 30.65
CA ARG A 196 -13.15 53.85 31.59
C ARG A 196 -12.95 55.33 31.32
N ASN A 197 -13.94 56.14 31.68
CA ASN A 197 -13.78 57.59 31.80
C ASN A 197 -14.72 58.18 32.87
N GLU A 198 -14.75 57.58 34.05
CA GLU A 198 -15.25 58.26 35.25
C GLU A 198 -14.36 57.88 36.44
N LEU A 199 -13.16 58.45 36.50
CA LEU A 199 -12.42 58.44 37.74
C LEU A 199 -11.64 59.75 37.93
N ARG A 200 -12.20 60.55 38.83
CA ARG A 200 -11.50 61.44 39.77
C ARG A 200 -10.61 62.52 39.13
N LYS A 201 -11.23 63.67 38.86
CA LYS A 201 -10.60 64.97 39.11
C LYS A 201 -11.25 65.58 40.35
N SER A 202 -10.80 65.15 41.52
CA SER A 202 -11.20 65.72 42.81
C SER A 202 -10.00 65.76 43.73
N SER A 203 -9.17 66.78 43.58
CA SER A 203 -8.23 67.27 44.60
C SER A 203 -7.41 68.42 44.01
N SER A 204 -7.88 69.66 44.22
CA SER A 204 -7.06 70.89 44.22
C SER A 204 -7.90 72.15 43.98
N THR A 205 -9.01 72.07 43.23
CA THR A 205 -9.77 73.27 42.82
C THR A 205 -10.84 73.72 43.81
N GLY A 206 -11.17 72.92 44.82
CA GLY A 206 -12.28 73.21 45.74
C GLY A 206 -12.12 74.52 46.54
N PHE A 207 -10.90 74.94 46.84
CA PHE A 207 -10.66 76.21 47.55
C PHE A 207 -10.93 77.43 46.67
N LEU A 208 -10.42 77.43 45.43
CA LEU A 208 -10.66 78.52 44.49
C LEU A 208 -12.15 78.61 44.11
N ASP A 209 -12.84 77.48 43.96
CA ASP A 209 -14.29 77.46 43.71
C ASP A 209 -15.08 78.02 44.90
N GLU A 210 -14.69 77.73 46.15
CA GLU A 210 -15.38 78.23 47.34
C GLU A 210 -15.15 79.73 47.56
N VAL A 211 -13.93 80.23 47.30
CA VAL A 211 -13.61 81.67 47.34
C VAL A 211 -14.38 82.44 46.24
N LEU A 212 -14.40 81.90 45.01
CA LEU A 212 -15.18 82.48 43.91
C LEU A 212 -16.70 82.43 44.16
N ARG A 213 -17.19 81.41 44.89
CA ARG A 213 -18.59 81.30 45.30
C ARG A 213 -18.97 82.35 46.34
N LEU A 214 -18.10 82.62 47.31
CA LEU A 214 -18.31 83.65 48.33
C LEU A 214 -18.25 85.06 47.74
N ASP A 215 -17.32 85.35 46.85
CA ASP A 215 -17.19 86.65 46.17
C ASP A 215 -18.43 86.96 45.30
N LYS A 216 -18.93 85.99 44.54
CA LYS A 216 -20.19 86.11 43.79
C LYS A 216 -21.41 86.35 44.68
N ASN A 217 -21.44 85.80 45.89
CA ASN A 217 -22.52 86.03 46.86
C ASN A 217 -22.45 87.44 47.49
N LEU A 218 -21.25 87.99 47.68
CA LEU A 218 -21.02 89.37 48.11
C LEU A 218 -21.45 90.38 47.04
N GLN A 219 -21.08 90.14 45.76
CA GLN A 219 -21.50 90.99 44.64
C GLN A 219 -23.02 91.01 44.43
N ARG A 220 -23.72 89.88 44.62
CA ARG A 220 -25.19 89.82 44.50
C ARG A 220 -25.95 90.59 45.60
N ARG A 221 -25.30 90.91 46.73
CA ARG A 221 -25.92 91.67 47.84
C ARG A 221 -25.64 93.19 47.79
N GLY A 222 -24.78 93.65 46.87
CA GLY A 222 -24.28 95.03 46.84
C GLY A 222 -25.17 96.08 46.14
N THR A 223 -26.32 95.72 45.57
CA THR A 223 -27.13 96.66 44.76
C THR A 223 -28.42 97.15 45.40
N ALA A 224 -28.63 96.95 46.71
CA ALA A 224 -29.84 97.42 47.39
C ALA A 224 -29.51 98.16 48.71
N ASP A 225 -29.82 99.45 48.69
CA ASP A 225 -29.98 100.39 49.79
C ASP A 225 -28.93 100.44 50.92
N SER A 226 -28.24 101.57 50.92
CA SER A 226 -27.33 102.09 51.95
C SER A 226 -27.97 102.09 53.34
N LYS A 227 -27.84 100.98 54.09
CA LYS A 227 -27.90 100.94 55.57
C LYS A 227 -27.47 99.61 56.22
N LYS A 228 -26.67 98.79 55.53
CA LYS A 228 -26.09 97.56 56.12
C LYS A 228 -24.60 97.42 55.77
N SER A 229 -23.78 98.36 56.26
CA SER A 229 -22.31 98.29 56.11
C SER A 229 -21.69 97.14 56.93
N GLU A 230 -22.31 96.77 58.04
CA GLU A 230 -21.74 95.81 59.00
C GLU A 230 -21.72 94.37 58.46
N SER A 231 -22.73 93.95 57.69
CA SER A 231 -22.77 92.59 57.11
C SER A 231 -21.77 92.39 55.96
N TYR A 232 -21.42 93.46 55.24
CA TYR A 232 -20.44 93.40 54.14
C TYR A 232 -19.02 93.35 54.70
N VAL A 233 -18.75 94.14 55.76
CA VAL A 233 -17.48 94.12 56.49
C VAL A 233 -17.22 92.75 57.14
N ASN A 234 -18.21 92.16 57.81
CA ASN A 234 -18.06 90.81 58.41
C ASN A 234 -17.85 89.71 57.35
N GLY A 235 -18.42 89.87 56.15
CA GLY A 235 -18.20 88.96 55.03
C GLY A 235 -16.79 89.06 54.45
N LEU A 236 -16.27 90.28 54.29
CA LEU A 236 -14.89 90.51 53.87
C LEU A 236 -13.87 90.04 54.92
N GLU A 237 -14.15 90.24 56.21
CA GLU A 237 -13.31 89.71 57.29
C GLU A 237 -13.32 88.18 57.33
N SER A 238 -14.47 87.54 57.04
CA SER A 238 -14.53 86.07 56.93
C SER A 238 -13.71 85.56 55.74
N VAL A 239 -13.77 86.22 54.58
CA VAL A 239 -12.93 85.87 53.41
C VAL A 239 -11.46 86.13 53.70
N LYS A 240 -11.13 87.26 54.34
CA LYS A 240 -9.76 87.60 54.75
C LYS A 240 -9.21 86.56 55.74
N HIS A 241 -9.98 86.17 56.74
CA HIS A 241 -9.56 85.17 57.73
C HIS A 241 -9.41 83.78 57.09
N LEU A 242 -10.25 83.44 56.11
CA LEU A 242 -10.13 82.20 55.34
C LEU A 242 -8.87 82.20 54.46
N ILE A 243 -8.57 83.34 53.82
CA ILE A 243 -7.33 83.54 53.04
C ILE A 243 -6.11 83.49 53.96
N GLU A 244 -6.11 84.20 55.08
CA GLU A 244 -5.00 84.20 56.06
C GLU A 244 -4.80 82.79 56.67
N GLN A 245 -5.88 82.05 56.94
CA GLN A 245 -5.80 80.67 57.42
C GLN A 245 -5.22 79.71 56.37
N HIS A 246 -5.51 79.93 55.07
CA HIS A 246 -4.92 79.15 53.99
C HIS A 246 -3.48 79.57 53.68
N VAL A 247 -3.16 80.86 53.74
CA VAL A 247 -1.80 81.40 53.55
C VAL A 247 -0.88 80.94 54.69
N ALA A 248 -1.37 80.85 55.93
CA ALA A 248 -0.64 80.28 57.06
C ALA A 248 -0.39 78.76 56.93
N GLN A 249 -1.12 78.07 56.06
CA GLN A 249 -0.89 76.66 55.71
C GLN A 249 -0.07 76.47 54.43
N VAL A 250 0.34 77.56 53.75
CA VAL A 250 1.25 77.48 52.61
C VAL A 250 2.61 77.04 53.14
N PRO A 251 3.13 75.89 52.69
CA PRO A 251 4.44 75.40 53.13
C PRO A 251 5.52 76.45 52.83
N GLN A 252 6.49 76.60 53.73
CA GLN A 252 7.63 77.49 53.50
C GLN A 252 8.32 77.06 52.18
N PRO A 253 8.96 77.98 51.42
CA PRO A 253 9.54 77.65 50.11
C PRO A 253 10.51 76.44 50.14
N ASN A 254 11.19 76.21 51.27
CA ASN A 254 12.06 75.04 51.46
C ASN A 254 11.29 73.71 51.56
N ASP A 255 10.05 73.72 52.07
CA ASP A 255 9.20 72.52 52.18
C ASP A 255 8.61 72.13 50.81
N ILE A 256 8.43 73.11 49.91
CA ILE A 256 7.94 72.89 48.53
C ILE A 256 9.00 72.14 47.70
N GLU A 257 10.29 72.45 47.87
CA GLU A 257 11.37 71.73 47.20
C GLU A 257 11.45 70.27 47.67
N SER A 258 11.28 70.02 48.97
CA SER A 258 11.24 68.65 49.52
C SER A 258 10.05 67.85 48.98
N LEU A 259 8.85 68.42 48.98
CA LEU A 259 7.63 67.79 48.45
C LEU A 259 7.72 67.49 46.95
N THR A 260 8.32 68.41 46.17
CA THR A 260 8.49 68.18 44.73
C THR A 260 9.55 67.11 44.43
N PHE A 261 10.58 66.97 45.27
CA PHE A 261 11.55 65.89 45.16
C PHE A 261 10.93 64.53 45.47
N GLU A 262 10.17 64.40 46.57
CA GLU A 262 9.45 63.16 46.92
C GLU A 262 8.43 62.78 45.86
N LYS A 263 7.68 63.75 45.32
CA LYS A 263 6.75 63.52 44.22
C LYS A 263 7.46 62.98 42.97
N LYS A 264 8.61 63.55 42.60
CA LYS A 264 9.41 63.06 41.47
C LYS A 264 9.92 61.63 41.71
N GLN A 265 10.34 61.29 42.93
CA GLN A 265 10.75 59.92 43.29
C GLN A 265 9.57 58.95 43.17
N HIS A 266 8.39 59.34 43.68
CA HIS A 266 7.18 58.54 43.58
C HIS A 266 6.73 58.34 42.12
N ASP A 267 6.76 59.40 41.30
CA ASP A 267 6.42 59.33 39.88
C ASP A 267 7.40 58.42 39.10
N LEU A 268 8.69 58.43 39.47
CA LEU A 268 9.69 57.53 38.89
C LEU A 268 9.40 56.05 39.26
N LEU A 269 9.03 55.78 40.52
CA LEU A 269 8.66 54.44 40.96
C LEU A 269 7.38 53.93 40.26
N LEU A 270 6.37 54.79 40.11
CA LEU A 270 5.17 54.46 39.34
C LEU A 270 5.50 54.17 37.87
N SER A 271 6.36 54.99 37.25
CA SER A 271 6.80 54.78 35.88
C SER A 271 7.53 53.44 35.71
N HIS A 272 8.41 53.09 36.67
CA HIS A 272 9.08 51.79 36.68
C HIS A 272 8.09 50.63 36.80
N TYR A 273 7.13 50.73 37.72
CA TYR A 273 6.08 49.72 37.91
C TYR A 273 5.21 49.53 36.65
N ASP A 274 4.79 50.63 36.01
CA ASP A 274 4.02 50.59 34.77
C ASP A 274 4.82 49.96 33.62
N HIS A 275 6.12 50.26 33.54
CA HIS A 275 7.01 49.64 32.58
C HIS A 275 7.15 48.13 32.80
N GLU A 276 7.33 47.70 34.05
CA GLU A 276 7.42 46.29 34.41
C GLU A 276 6.11 45.53 34.09
N LEU A 277 4.96 46.14 34.37
CA LEU A 277 3.65 45.58 34.03
C LEU A 277 3.46 45.46 32.51
N LYS A 278 3.91 46.44 31.73
CA LYS A 278 3.91 46.37 30.26
C LYS A 278 4.79 45.23 29.76
N LEU A 279 5.98 45.07 30.34
CA LEU A 279 6.91 44.00 29.99
C LEU A 279 6.31 42.61 30.31
N GLN A 280 5.66 42.48 31.45
CA GLN A 280 4.97 41.26 31.85
C GLN A 280 3.83 40.90 30.89
N LYS A 281 2.99 41.87 30.51
CA LYS A 281 1.94 41.69 29.50
C LYS A 281 2.49 41.31 28.14
N ALA A 282 3.60 41.93 27.72
CA ALA A 282 4.27 41.58 26.46
C ALA A 282 4.79 40.13 26.48
N ARG A 283 5.39 39.69 27.58
CA ARG A 283 5.84 38.29 27.77
C ARG A 283 4.67 37.31 27.75
N GLU A 284 3.55 37.65 28.39
CA GLU A 284 2.36 36.79 28.38
C GLU A 284 1.74 36.69 26.98
N ASN A 285 1.62 37.82 26.27
CA ASN A 285 1.15 37.83 24.89
C ASN A 285 2.06 37.01 23.97
N ALA A 286 3.39 37.13 24.12
CA ALA A 286 4.34 36.31 23.37
C ALA A 286 4.09 34.80 23.61
N ARG A 287 3.91 34.38 24.86
CA ARG A 287 3.57 32.99 25.20
C ARG A 287 2.23 32.54 24.61
N ARG A 288 1.22 33.41 24.58
CA ARG A 288 -0.07 33.10 23.94
C ARG A 288 0.09 32.86 22.44
N THR A 289 0.80 33.74 21.74
CA THR A 289 1.06 33.58 20.31
C THR A 289 1.88 32.33 19.99
N GLU A 290 2.79 31.93 20.88
CA GLU A 290 3.56 30.70 20.71
C GLU A 290 2.68 29.45 20.86
N ARG A 291 1.79 29.44 21.86
CA ARG A 291 0.80 28.36 22.06
C ARG A 291 -0.17 28.25 20.90
N GLU A 292 -0.63 29.38 20.35
CA GLU A 292 -1.50 29.40 19.16
C GLU A 292 -0.78 28.79 17.95
N LYS A 293 0.48 29.16 17.70
CA LYS A 293 1.30 28.56 16.63
C LYS A 293 1.57 27.07 16.87
N GLU A 294 1.70 26.63 18.12
CA GLU A 294 1.84 25.22 18.47
C GLU A 294 0.55 24.44 18.22
N ALA A 295 -0.61 25.01 18.60
CA ALA A 295 -1.91 24.43 18.30
C ALA A 295 -2.15 24.31 16.79
N GLU A 296 -1.83 25.35 16.01
CA GLU A 296 -1.92 25.31 14.54
C GLU A 296 -1.01 24.24 13.93
N ARG A 297 0.20 24.03 14.48
CA ARG A 297 1.10 22.95 14.04
C ARG A 297 0.53 21.58 14.36
N CYS A 298 -0.04 21.39 15.55
CA CYS A 298 -0.72 20.15 15.93
C CYS A 298 -1.90 19.84 15.01
N ASP A 299 -2.73 20.85 14.69
CA ASP A 299 -3.88 20.70 13.78
C ASP A 299 -3.42 20.35 12.36
N SER A 300 -2.36 20.99 11.87
CA SER A 300 -1.77 20.68 10.56
C SER A 300 -1.26 19.23 10.49
N LEU A 301 -0.56 18.77 11.54
CA LEU A 301 -0.06 17.39 11.60
C LEU A 301 -1.20 16.37 11.65
N MET A 302 -2.27 16.67 12.41
CA MET A 302 -3.46 15.81 12.45
C MET A 302 -4.17 15.75 11.10
N HIS A 303 -4.31 16.87 10.40
CA HIS A 303 -4.87 16.90 9.05
C HIS A 303 -4.03 16.08 8.07
N ASP A 304 -2.70 16.20 8.11
CA ASP A 304 -1.80 15.43 7.25
C ASP A 304 -1.87 13.93 7.54
N PHE A 305 -1.90 13.56 8.82
CA PHE A 305 -2.07 12.16 9.23
C PHE A 305 -3.40 11.58 8.74
N MET A 306 -4.51 12.31 8.89
CA MET A 306 -5.81 11.89 8.37
C MET A 306 -5.81 11.78 6.85
N SER A 307 -5.20 12.74 6.15
CA SER A 307 -5.08 12.74 4.70
C SER A 307 -4.29 11.53 4.19
N GLN A 308 -3.17 11.20 4.84
CA GLN A 308 -2.38 10.00 4.55
C GLN A 308 -3.18 8.72 4.78
N THR A 309 -3.89 8.64 5.92
CA THR A 309 -4.75 7.49 6.24
C THR A 309 -5.83 7.27 5.18
N MET A 310 -6.51 8.35 4.75
CA MET A 310 -7.53 8.28 3.70
C MET A 310 -6.91 7.91 2.33
N ALA A 311 -5.71 8.40 2.03
CA ALA A 311 -5.01 8.05 0.79
C ALA A 311 -4.61 6.57 0.78
N GLU A 312 -4.16 6.03 1.91
CA GLU A 312 -3.84 4.61 2.05
C GLU A 312 -5.08 3.73 1.93
N GLU A 313 -6.18 4.09 2.58
CA GLU A 313 -7.46 3.38 2.44
C GLU A 313 -7.93 3.34 0.98
N ARG A 314 -7.80 4.46 0.25
CA ARG A 314 -8.10 4.50 -1.20
C ARG A 314 -7.23 3.55 -1.99
N ARG A 315 -5.93 3.47 -1.71
CA ARG A 315 -5.01 2.53 -2.37
C ARG A 315 -5.40 1.08 -2.09
N GLN A 316 -5.74 0.76 -0.84
CA GLN A 316 -6.20 -0.59 -0.46
C GLN A 316 -7.52 -0.95 -1.17
N ASN A 317 -8.47 -0.02 -1.23
CA ASN A 317 -9.73 -0.21 -1.95
C ASN A 317 -9.51 -0.41 -3.46
N GLU A 318 -8.55 0.30 -4.07
CA GLU A 318 -8.20 0.10 -5.47
C GLU A 318 -7.59 -1.29 -5.72
N LEU A 319 -6.70 -1.75 -4.84
CA LEU A 319 -6.13 -3.09 -4.90
C LEU A 319 -7.21 -4.17 -4.76
N ARG A 320 -8.16 -3.99 -3.84
CA ARG A 320 -9.31 -4.89 -3.69
C ARG A 320 -10.12 -4.96 -4.99
N ARG A 321 -10.46 -3.82 -5.60
CA ARG A 321 -11.15 -3.77 -6.90
C ARG A 321 -10.35 -4.42 -8.03
N LYS A 322 -9.03 -4.28 -8.05
CA LYS A 322 -8.15 -4.96 -9.03
C LYS A 322 -8.19 -6.48 -8.84
N ARG A 323 -8.11 -6.96 -7.60
CA ARG A 323 -8.22 -8.38 -7.27
C ARG A 323 -9.57 -8.95 -7.68
N ASP A 324 -10.66 -8.24 -7.42
CA ASP A 324 -12.01 -8.68 -7.76
C ASP A 324 -12.19 -8.74 -9.29
N ARG A 325 -11.66 -7.77 -10.04
CA ARG A 325 -11.63 -7.81 -11.52
C ARG A 325 -10.83 -9.00 -12.05
N LEU A 326 -9.67 -9.29 -11.48
CA LEU A 326 -8.85 -10.43 -11.87
C LEU A 326 -9.56 -11.76 -11.57
N HIS A 327 -10.24 -11.84 -10.43
CA HIS A 327 -11.07 -13.00 -10.08
C HIS A 327 -12.20 -13.20 -11.10
N GLN A 328 -12.93 -12.15 -11.45
CA GLN A 328 -13.99 -12.20 -12.47
C GLN A 328 -13.42 -12.62 -13.83
N SER A 329 -12.28 -12.05 -14.25
CA SER A 329 -11.61 -12.43 -15.48
C SER A 329 -11.20 -13.91 -15.50
N ARG A 330 -10.73 -14.43 -14.36
CA ARG A 330 -10.38 -15.85 -14.21
C ARG A 330 -11.62 -16.74 -14.32
N GLN A 331 -12.71 -16.38 -13.66
CA GLN A 331 -13.97 -17.13 -13.75
C GLN A 331 -14.50 -17.17 -15.18
N LEU A 332 -14.46 -16.04 -15.91
CA LEU A 332 -14.86 -15.99 -17.32
C LEU A 332 -13.98 -16.91 -18.18
N TYR A 333 -12.67 -16.93 -17.94
CA TYR A 333 -11.76 -17.82 -18.64
C TYR A 333 -12.06 -19.30 -18.35
N GLU A 334 -12.34 -19.65 -17.10
CA GLU A 334 -12.73 -21.02 -16.70
C GLU A 334 -14.04 -21.45 -17.38
N VAL A 335 -15.04 -20.56 -17.46
CA VAL A 335 -16.30 -20.82 -18.19
C VAL A 335 -16.06 -21.02 -19.69
N LEU A 336 -15.23 -20.18 -20.31
CA LEU A 336 -14.87 -20.33 -21.72
C LEU A 336 -14.13 -21.64 -21.99
N GLN A 337 -13.22 -22.03 -21.09
CA GLN A 337 -12.51 -23.29 -21.19
C GLN A 337 -13.44 -24.50 -21.05
N ALA A 338 -14.38 -24.46 -20.11
CA ALA A 338 -15.40 -25.50 -19.94
C ALA A 338 -16.26 -25.64 -21.21
N LYS A 339 -16.68 -24.52 -21.81
CA LYS A 339 -17.43 -24.52 -23.07
C LYS A 339 -16.64 -25.10 -24.23
N ASN A 340 -15.35 -24.82 -24.32
CA ASN A 340 -14.48 -25.43 -25.33
C ASN A 340 -14.36 -26.95 -25.15
N HIS A 341 -14.25 -27.42 -23.91
CA HIS A 341 -14.25 -28.87 -23.62
C HIS A 341 -15.60 -29.52 -23.96
N GLU A 342 -16.71 -28.85 -23.70
CA GLU A 342 -18.05 -29.33 -24.09
C GLU A 342 -18.20 -29.48 -25.61
N ILE A 343 -17.73 -28.49 -26.38
CA ILE A 343 -17.74 -28.56 -27.86
C ILE A 343 -16.88 -29.74 -28.34
N GLN A 344 -15.68 -29.92 -27.78
CA GLN A 344 -14.82 -31.06 -28.12
C GLN A 344 -15.48 -32.40 -27.77
N ALA A 345 -16.14 -32.49 -26.62
CA ALA A 345 -16.87 -33.69 -26.21
C ALA A 345 -18.00 -34.01 -27.20
N ALA A 346 -18.81 -33.01 -27.57
CA ALA A 346 -19.88 -33.16 -28.54
C ALA A 346 -19.37 -33.61 -29.92
N ASP A 347 -18.25 -33.06 -30.39
CA ASP A 347 -17.61 -33.49 -31.65
C ASP A 347 -17.13 -34.96 -31.58
N THR A 348 -16.56 -35.37 -30.44
CA THR A 348 -16.12 -36.76 -30.26
C THR A 348 -17.30 -37.73 -30.21
N GLU A 349 -18.40 -37.34 -29.58
CA GLU A 349 -19.64 -38.12 -29.53
C GLU A 349 -20.27 -38.24 -30.91
N LYS A 350 -20.32 -37.14 -31.68
CA LYS A 350 -20.79 -37.15 -33.06
C LYS A 350 -19.98 -38.12 -33.93
N ARG A 351 -18.65 -38.08 -33.84
CA ARG A 351 -17.77 -39.03 -34.56
C ARG A 351 -18.01 -40.49 -34.15
N ARG A 352 -18.22 -40.75 -32.85
CA ARG A 352 -18.58 -42.10 -32.36
C ARG A 352 -19.92 -42.56 -32.92
N ALA A 353 -20.93 -41.69 -32.95
CA ALA A 353 -22.24 -41.99 -33.51
C ALA A 353 -22.18 -42.28 -35.02
N GLU A 354 -21.37 -41.53 -35.78
CA GLU A 354 -21.12 -41.78 -37.20
C GLU A 354 -20.41 -43.13 -37.43
N LEU A 355 -19.42 -43.47 -36.60
CA LEU A 355 -18.72 -44.75 -36.68
C LEU A 355 -19.68 -45.93 -36.40
N LEU A 356 -20.55 -45.80 -35.39
CA LEU A 356 -21.57 -46.82 -35.09
C LEU A 356 -22.55 -47.02 -36.24
N LYS A 357 -23.00 -45.94 -36.90
CA LYS A 357 -23.84 -46.03 -38.10
C LYS A 357 -23.12 -46.75 -39.24
N GLU A 358 -21.82 -46.50 -39.40
CA GLU A 358 -21.03 -47.18 -40.43
C GLU A 358 -20.84 -48.68 -40.16
N ILE A 359 -20.62 -49.05 -38.90
CA ILE A 359 -20.59 -50.46 -38.48
C ILE A 359 -21.93 -51.13 -38.80
N GLN A 360 -23.06 -50.52 -38.43
CA GLN A 360 -24.39 -51.04 -38.74
C GLN A 360 -24.65 -51.20 -40.24
N ARG A 361 -24.14 -50.27 -41.08
CA ARG A 361 -24.23 -50.41 -42.55
C ARG A 361 -23.43 -51.61 -43.05
N LYS A 362 -22.24 -51.85 -42.50
CA LYS A 362 -21.42 -53.01 -42.85
C LYS A 362 -22.11 -54.30 -42.43
N ASP A 363 -22.70 -54.35 -41.23
CA ASP A 363 -23.45 -55.52 -40.76
C ASP A 363 -24.65 -55.84 -41.66
N ARG A 364 -25.41 -54.82 -42.09
CA ARG A 364 -26.49 -55.03 -43.07
C ARG A 364 -26.00 -55.56 -44.41
N ARG A 365 -24.82 -55.13 -44.87
CA ARG A 365 -24.21 -55.64 -46.11
C ARG A 365 -23.76 -57.09 -45.96
N THR A 366 -23.19 -57.47 -44.82
CA THR A 366 -22.77 -58.85 -44.56
C THR A 366 -23.98 -59.77 -44.40
N GLU A 367 -25.05 -59.33 -43.75
CA GLU A 367 -26.32 -60.04 -43.68
C GLU A 367 -26.94 -60.26 -45.06
N HIS A 368 -26.99 -59.22 -45.90
CA HIS A 368 -27.47 -59.33 -47.28
C HIS A 368 -26.65 -60.34 -48.09
N PHE A 369 -25.33 -60.25 -48.01
CA PHE A 369 -24.43 -61.18 -48.69
C PHE A 369 -24.58 -62.63 -48.20
N ALA A 370 -24.80 -62.82 -46.89
CA ALA A 370 -25.06 -64.13 -46.32
C ALA A 370 -26.40 -64.71 -46.84
N LYS A 371 -27.43 -63.87 -46.95
CA LYS A 371 -28.72 -64.25 -47.53
C LYS A 371 -28.59 -64.63 -49.01
N ASP A 372 -27.92 -63.82 -49.83
CA ASP A 372 -27.70 -64.12 -51.25
C ASP A 372 -26.93 -65.44 -51.45
N LYS A 373 -25.92 -65.69 -50.61
CA LYS A 373 -25.21 -66.97 -50.59
C LYS A 373 -26.12 -68.13 -50.23
N GLN A 374 -26.97 -67.97 -49.22
CA GLN A 374 -27.91 -69.00 -48.80
C GLN A 374 -28.92 -69.31 -49.90
N ASP A 375 -29.44 -68.29 -50.58
CA ASP A 375 -30.36 -68.43 -51.71
C ASP A 375 -29.70 -69.12 -52.90
N THR A 376 -28.43 -68.79 -53.18
CA THR A 376 -27.61 -69.47 -54.20
C THR A 376 -27.42 -70.95 -53.87
N VAL A 377 -27.08 -71.28 -52.62
CA VAL A 377 -26.95 -72.68 -52.15
C VAL A 377 -28.29 -73.42 -52.26
N ASN A 378 -29.40 -72.77 -51.89
CA ASN A 378 -30.75 -73.33 -52.01
C ASN A 378 -31.11 -73.62 -53.48
N LEU A 379 -30.77 -72.71 -54.41
CA LEU A 379 -30.97 -72.89 -55.86
C LEU A 379 -30.17 -74.09 -56.39
N PHE A 380 -28.88 -74.18 -56.06
CA PHE A 380 -28.07 -75.35 -56.44
C PHE A 380 -28.63 -76.66 -55.88
N ARG A 381 -29.15 -76.65 -54.65
CA ARG A 381 -29.79 -77.82 -54.04
C ARG A 381 -31.05 -78.24 -54.81
N VAL A 382 -31.86 -77.29 -55.29
CA VAL A 382 -33.04 -77.57 -56.13
C VAL A 382 -32.62 -78.16 -57.48
N LEU A 383 -31.63 -77.56 -58.16
CA LEU A 383 -31.09 -78.06 -59.43
C LEU A 383 -30.50 -79.47 -59.27
N ALA A 384 -29.75 -79.72 -58.20
CA ALA A 384 -29.18 -81.03 -57.92
C ALA A 384 -30.26 -82.11 -57.70
N LYS A 385 -31.34 -81.79 -56.96
CA LYS A 385 -32.50 -82.68 -56.80
C LYS A 385 -33.16 -82.98 -58.14
N SER A 386 -33.43 -81.96 -58.95
CA SER A 386 -34.01 -82.14 -60.29
C SER A 386 -33.12 -83.00 -61.21
N SER A 387 -31.80 -82.83 -61.14
CA SER A 387 -30.85 -83.66 -61.88
C SER A 387 -30.82 -85.13 -61.41
N GLN A 388 -30.99 -85.37 -60.11
CA GLN A 388 -31.11 -86.75 -59.57
C GLN A 388 -32.37 -87.45 -60.08
N ASP A 389 -33.51 -86.75 -60.16
CA ASP A 389 -34.76 -87.31 -60.67
C ASP A 389 -34.67 -87.67 -62.17
N MET A 390 -33.84 -86.96 -62.93
CA MET A 390 -33.60 -87.21 -64.36
C MET A 390 -32.58 -88.33 -64.64
N ARG A 391 -31.92 -88.92 -63.62
CA ARG A 391 -31.02 -90.05 -63.85
C ARG A 391 -31.84 -91.34 -64.06
N PRO A 392 -31.76 -92.00 -65.23
CA PRO A 392 -32.46 -93.25 -65.46
C PRO A 392 -31.97 -94.30 -64.45
N ARG A 393 -32.91 -95.03 -63.85
CA ARG A 393 -32.66 -96.10 -62.86
C ARG A 393 -31.99 -97.32 -63.51
N GLY A 394 -30.79 -97.15 -64.06
CA GLY A 394 -29.95 -98.22 -64.59
C GLY A 394 -29.07 -98.78 -63.48
N LYS A 395 -29.54 -99.83 -62.81
CA LYS A 395 -28.68 -100.66 -61.93
C LYS A 395 -27.56 -101.28 -62.79
N ARG A 396 -26.32 -100.81 -62.61
CA ARG A 396 -25.13 -101.62 -62.91
C ARG A 396 -24.25 -101.64 -61.66
N GLN A 397 -24.20 -102.79 -61.01
CA GLN A 397 -23.14 -103.16 -60.08
C GLN A 397 -21.82 -103.11 -60.86
N ILE A 398 -20.93 -102.19 -60.51
CA ILE A 398 -19.52 -102.28 -60.85
C ILE A 398 -18.78 -102.21 -59.52
N SER A 399 -18.41 -103.38 -59.02
CA SER A 399 -17.43 -103.56 -57.96
C SER A 399 -16.05 -103.23 -58.54
N CYS A 400 -15.48 -102.09 -58.16
CA CYS A 400 -14.05 -101.85 -58.31
C CYS A 400 -13.48 -101.56 -56.92
N SER A 401 -12.92 -102.62 -56.34
CA SER A 401 -11.82 -102.54 -55.39
C SER A 401 -10.66 -101.79 -56.06
N GLN A 402 -10.11 -100.79 -55.40
CA GLN A 402 -8.69 -100.48 -55.54
C GLN A 402 -8.23 -99.64 -54.36
N ASP A 403 -7.39 -100.29 -53.56
CA ASP A 403 -6.45 -99.71 -52.62
C ASP A 403 -5.64 -98.58 -53.26
N PHE A 404 -5.25 -97.55 -52.50
CA PHE A 404 -3.84 -97.16 -52.33
C PHE A 404 -3.70 -96.10 -51.22
N PRO A 405 -2.59 -96.09 -50.45
CA PRO A 405 -2.32 -95.21 -49.32
C PRO A 405 -1.56 -93.95 -49.77
N GLY A 406 -1.65 -92.86 -49.01
CA GLY A 406 -1.01 -91.60 -49.41
C GLY A 406 -0.93 -90.57 -48.29
N THR A 407 -0.01 -90.81 -47.37
CA THR A 407 0.50 -89.89 -46.34
C THR A 407 1.03 -88.60 -46.97
N LEU A 408 0.43 -87.43 -46.70
CA LEU A 408 1.09 -86.12 -46.86
C LEU A 408 0.59 -85.15 -45.77
N ARG A 409 1.35 -85.02 -44.68
CA ARG A 409 2.33 -83.96 -44.41
C ARG A 409 1.72 -82.58 -44.18
N ASN A 410 1.56 -82.28 -42.88
CA ASN A 410 1.47 -80.95 -42.29
C ASN A 410 2.72 -80.12 -42.69
N PRO A 411 2.57 -78.83 -43.01
CA PRO A 411 3.34 -77.85 -42.22
C PRO A 411 2.63 -76.52 -42.03
N GLY A 412 2.94 -75.84 -40.92
CA GLY A 412 2.95 -74.39 -40.91
C GLY A 412 2.30 -73.74 -39.69
N SER A 413 2.90 -73.93 -38.52
CA SER A 413 2.85 -72.90 -37.49
C SER A 413 3.49 -71.62 -38.07
N ARG A 414 2.72 -70.54 -38.14
CA ARG A 414 3.29 -69.19 -38.25
C ARG A 414 2.92 -68.43 -37.00
N GLN A 415 3.91 -68.37 -36.09
CA GLN A 415 3.99 -67.34 -35.07
C GLN A 415 4.05 -65.98 -35.80
N SER A 416 3.09 -65.11 -35.52
CA SER A 416 3.18 -63.69 -35.88
C SER A 416 3.61 -62.92 -34.65
N THR A 417 4.90 -62.65 -34.60
CA THR A 417 5.55 -61.70 -33.70
C THR A 417 5.11 -60.26 -33.99
N VAL A 418 4.83 -59.53 -32.91
CA VAL A 418 5.36 -58.19 -32.59
C VAL A 418 4.98 -57.01 -33.52
N SER A 419 4.38 -55.98 -32.92
CA SER A 419 5.05 -54.67 -32.78
C SER A 419 4.36 -53.82 -31.71
N HIS A 420 5.21 -53.22 -30.87
CA HIS A 420 4.93 -52.28 -29.79
C HIS A 420 4.52 -50.90 -30.29
#